data_AF-A0A2N8NWR0-F1
#
_entry.id   AF-A0A2N8NWR0-F1
#
_cell.length_a   1.000
_cell.length_b   1.000
_cell.length_c   1.000
_cell.angle_alpha   90.00
_cell.angle_beta   90.00
_cell.angle_gamma   90.00
#
_symmetry.space_group_name_H-M   'P 1'
#
loop_
_entity.id
_entity.type
_entity.pdbx_description
1 polymer ?
#
loop_
_entity_poly.entity_id
_entity_poly.type
_entity_poly.pdbx_seq_one_letter_code
_entity_poly.pdbx_strand_id
1 'polypeptide(L)'
;MARTYTVTVHTVNQWRAGTDSDVYVRLHSGHRTSDRVMLAKSGHDDLEQGHTDSYTVQVPDGFGPPDAITLEIDGDDDWMFESVEVSDGKGFKRHIQGQRDAAWLSYTGEKTAQHGTDLIYRRSVRFELWDYGKEPRRFAWKFEFEAMLRQGTEDAQKAMESHPLYKDMRELSDKLDRERRAELVQVLAGFLQVPDRQRVGGISEYWPFSYGRGGELLYRKISVADGAAHTDAVVKKDHPASGWTSLAGVTRIGAFLPVPDRQRVGGVSEYWLFHYGSGGELLYRKISVADGAAHTDAVVKEDHPASDWTSLAGVRRIDEILPVPDQQHPSGISQYWVFHEDGYRLISIAAGSAHTDAVVTGDRPLAQWAALTGIDRVEAILAVPDQQRVEGSSQYWVFHRSQYRKISIADGGSHTDKIVQSDRSITGAWTSLNDDAEPS
;
A
#
# COMPACT_ATOMS: atom_id res chain seq x y z
N MET A 1 -7.86 23.86 41.37
CA MET A 1 -7.28 22.52 41.67
C MET A 1 -7.20 21.84 40.33
N ALA A 2 -5.98 21.51 39.88
CA ALA A 2 -5.76 20.81 38.63
C ALA A 2 -6.60 19.54 38.60
N ARG A 3 -7.36 19.36 37.52
CA ARG A 3 -8.14 18.14 37.29
C ARG A 3 -7.23 17.15 36.57
N THR A 4 -7.56 15.88 36.74
CA THR A 4 -6.80 14.80 36.16
C THR A 4 -7.76 13.86 35.44
N TYR A 5 -7.38 13.44 34.25
CA TYR A 5 -8.08 12.42 33.48
C TYR A 5 -7.17 11.20 33.32
N THR A 6 -7.75 10.02 33.39
CA THR A 6 -7.11 8.78 32.97
C THR A 6 -7.41 8.56 31.49
N VAL A 7 -6.35 8.42 30.70
CA VAL A 7 -6.41 8.02 29.29
C VAL A 7 -6.06 6.55 29.22
N THR A 8 -7.01 5.71 28.85
CA THR A 8 -6.80 4.26 28.65
C THR A 8 -6.79 3.96 27.16
N VAL A 9 -5.75 3.27 26.72
CA VAL A 9 -5.49 2.98 25.32
C VAL A 9 -5.46 1.48 25.14
N HIS A 10 -6.17 0.98 24.13
CA HIS A 10 -6.15 -0.42 23.74
C HIS A 10 -5.43 -0.53 22.40
N THR A 11 -4.25 -1.15 22.34
CA THR A 11 -3.52 -1.43 21.10
C THR A 11 -4.15 -2.65 20.40
N VAL A 12 -4.24 -2.63 19.07
CA VAL A 12 -4.82 -3.75 18.30
C VAL A 12 -3.98 -5.02 18.50
N ASN A 13 -4.63 -6.18 18.61
CA ASN A 13 -3.94 -7.48 18.62
C ASN A 13 -3.70 -8.00 17.19
N GLN A 14 -2.94 -7.23 16.41
CA GLN A 14 -2.51 -7.56 15.04
C GLN A 14 -0.98 -7.47 14.99
N TRP A 15 -0.36 -8.34 14.20
CA TRP A 15 1.10 -8.32 13.99
C TRP A 15 1.60 -6.90 13.69
N ARG A 16 2.57 -6.43 14.49
CA ARG A 16 3.18 -5.08 14.44
C ARG A 16 2.26 -3.90 14.77
N ALA A 17 1.13 -4.11 15.43
CA ALA A 17 0.27 -3.00 15.84
C ALA A 17 0.83 -2.14 16.99
N GLY A 18 1.76 -2.71 17.79
CA GLY A 18 2.47 -2.00 18.85
C GLY A 18 3.50 -1.01 18.32
N THR A 19 4.14 -0.26 19.21
CA THR A 19 5.13 0.76 18.80
C THR A 19 6.24 0.95 19.82
N ASP A 20 7.48 1.04 19.32
CA ASP A 20 8.66 1.45 20.09
C ASP A 20 8.86 3.00 20.09
N SER A 21 8.04 3.74 19.34
CA SER A 21 8.14 5.19 19.23
C SER A 21 7.43 5.92 20.36
N ASP A 22 7.89 7.14 20.66
CA ASP A 22 7.27 7.94 21.72
C ASP A 22 5.88 8.40 21.28
N VAL A 23 4.85 7.98 22.02
CA VAL A 23 3.48 8.45 21.81
C VAL A 23 3.10 9.50 22.84
N TYR A 24 2.43 10.55 22.39
CA TYR A 24 2.00 11.68 23.19
C TYR A 24 0.50 11.95 23.01
N VAL A 25 -0.11 12.49 24.07
CA VAL A 25 -1.50 12.91 24.11
C VAL A 25 -1.64 14.38 24.48
N ARG A 26 -2.63 15.04 23.89
CA ARG A 26 -3.21 16.29 24.40
C ARG A 26 -4.73 16.15 24.49
N LEU A 27 -5.33 16.61 25.59
CA LEU A 27 -6.77 16.72 25.73
C LEU A 27 -7.22 18.13 25.34
N HIS A 28 -8.42 18.25 24.77
CA HIS A 28 -9.02 19.53 24.38
C HIS A 28 -10.40 19.69 25.02
N SER A 29 -10.72 20.91 25.43
CA SER A 29 -12.05 21.31 25.89
C SER A 29 -12.35 22.71 25.35
N GLY A 30 -13.19 22.81 24.31
CA GLY A 30 -13.40 24.03 23.55
C GLY A 30 -12.09 24.59 22.96
N HIS A 31 -11.70 25.79 23.40
CA HIS A 31 -10.46 26.45 22.96
C HIS A 31 -9.24 26.15 23.85
N ARG A 32 -9.40 25.36 24.92
CA ARG A 32 -8.30 25.01 25.84
C ARG A 32 -7.70 23.66 25.46
N THR A 33 -6.39 23.54 25.65
CA THR A 33 -5.61 22.32 25.39
C THR A 33 -4.74 22.02 26.60
N SER A 34 -4.58 20.75 26.98
CA SER A 34 -3.67 20.32 28.04
C SER A 34 -2.20 20.40 27.59
N ASP A 35 -1.28 20.21 28.52
CA ASP A 35 0.11 19.95 28.17
C ASP A 35 0.24 18.65 27.36
N ARG A 36 1.34 18.54 26.61
CA ARG A 36 1.74 17.33 25.88
C ARG A 36 2.25 16.31 26.89
N VAL A 37 1.54 15.19 27.03
CA VAL A 37 1.91 14.12 27.97
C VAL A 37 2.35 12.89 27.20
N MET A 38 3.52 12.35 27.53
CA MET A 38 4.00 11.09 26.97
C MET A 38 3.24 9.91 27.57
N LEU A 39 2.81 8.99 26.73
CA LEU A 39 2.15 7.74 27.12
C LEU A 39 3.21 6.69 27.45
N ALA A 40 3.96 6.91 28.52
CA ALA A 40 4.99 5.98 28.98
C ALA A 40 5.00 5.83 30.51
N LYS A 41 5.27 4.62 30.96
CA LYS A 41 5.40 4.18 32.35
C LYS A 41 6.83 3.64 32.52
N SER A 42 7.55 4.15 33.52
CA SER A 42 8.94 3.76 33.76
C SER A 42 9.08 2.25 33.96
N GLY A 43 9.89 1.59 33.13
CA GLY A 43 10.19 0.16 33.22
C GLY A 43 9.07 -0.76 32.73
N HIS A 44 8.12 -0.21 31.97
CA HIS A 44 7.06 -0.96 31.30
C HIS A 44 7.20 -0.81 29.79
N ASP A 45 6.90 -1.88 29.05
CA ASP A 45 6.84 -1.88 27.59
C ASP A 45 5.40 -1.53 27.20
N ASP A 46 5.18 -0.27 26.85
CA ASP A 46 3.88 0.36 26.70
C ASP A 46 3.39 0.30 25.26
N LEU A 47 2.06 0.23 25.08
CA LEU A 47 1.42 0.28 23.76
C LEU A 47 1.73 -0.91 22.85
N GLU A 48 2.22 -2.01 23.43
CA GLU A 48 2.50 -3.27 22.75
C GLU A 48 1.27 -3.92 22.10
N GLN A 49 1.52 -4.78 21.11
CA GLN A 49 0.48 -5.50 20.38
C GLN A 49 -0.53 -6.17 21.34
N GLY A 50 -1.80 -5.80 21.22
CA GLY A 50 -2.89 -6.37 22.02
C GLY A 50 -2.92 -5.94 23.49
N HIS A 51 -2.02 -5.05 23.93
CA HIS A 51 -1.98 -4.57 25.29
C HIS A 51 -2.96 -3.41 25.54
N THR A 52 -3.27 -3.20 26.83
CA THR A 52 -4.11 -2.11 27.30
C THR A 52 -3.35 -1.33 28.36
N ASP A 53 -3.16 -0.04 28.12
CA ASP A 53 -2.36 0.82 28.97
C ASP A 53 -3.13 2.06 29.41
N SER A 54 -2.94 2.47 30.66
CA SER A 54 -3.60 3.65 31.25
C SER A 54 -2.59 4.67 31.73
N TYR A 55 -2.86 5.94 31.43
CA TYR A 55 -1.99 7.08 31.68
C TYR A 55 -2.74 8.21 32.36
N THR A 56 -2.05 8.96 33.20
CA THR A 56 -2.62 10.07 33.97
C THR A 56 -2.28 11.40 33.30
N VAL A 57 -3.29 12.14 32.86
CA VAL A 57 -3.14 13.46 32.20
C VAL A 57 -3.69 14.55 33.11
N GLN A 58 -2.82 15.44 33.56
CA GLN A 58 -3.23 16.64 34.30
C GLN A 58 -3.65 17.73 33.32
N VAL A 59 -4.73 18.45 33.65
CA VAL A 59 -5.25 19.55 32.84
C VAL A 59 -5.22 20.87 33.63
N PRO A 60 -5.06 22.02 32.96
CA PRO A 60 -4.94 23.31 33.63
C PRO A 60 -6.22 23.72 34.39
N ASP A 61 -6.09 24.68 35.30
CA ASP A 61 -7.26 25.22 36.00
C ASP A 61 -8.28 25.84 35.01
N GLY A 62 -9.56 25.57 35.24
CA GLY A 62 -10.64 25.99 34.35
C GLY A 62 -10.79 25.14 33.08
N PHE A 63 -10.11 24.00 32.99
CA PHE A 63 -10.33 23.03 31.92
C PHE A 63 -11.69 22.33 32.10
N GLY A 64 -12.56 22.44 31.09
CA GLY A 64 -13.85 21.78 31.06
C GLY A 64 -13.72 20.28 30.75
N PRO A 65 -14.84 19.54 30.69
CA PRO A 65 -14.83 18.16 30.23
C PRO A 65 -14.22 18.06 28.82
N PRO A 66 -13.28 17.13 28.57
CA PRO A 66 -12.69 16.94 27.26
C PRO A 66 -13.74 16.63 26.19
N ASP A 67 -13.67 17.31 25.05
CA ASP A 67 -14.50 17.08 23.85
C ASP A 67 -13.69 16.56 22.66
N ALA A 68 -12.36 16.64 22.74
CA ALA A 68 -11.46 16.06 21.75
C ALA A 68 -10.13 15.63 22.39
N ILE A 69 -9.42 14.76 21.68
CA ILE A 69 -8.10 14.24 22.03
C ILE A 69 -7.19 14.32 20.80
N THR A 70 -5.94 14.76 20.97
CA THR A 70 -4.91 14.65 19.95
C THR A 70 -3.94 13.57 20.37
N LEU A 71 -3.69 12.61 19.47
CA LEU A 71 -2.65 11.61 19.58
C LEU A 71 -1.51 11.97 18.63
N GLU A 72 -0.29 11.81 19.09
CA GLU A 72 0.91 12.18 18.35
C GLU A 72 1.98 11.11 18.54
N ILE A 73 2.59 10.66 17.47
CA ILE A 73 3.73 9.74 17.50
C ILE A 73 4.99 10.49 17.06
N ASP A 74 6.07 10.32 17.79
CA ASP A 74 7.38 10.94 17.55
C ASP A 74 8.42 9.83 17.41
N GLY A 75 8.74 9.49 16.16
CA GLY A 75 9.57 8.33 15.84
C GLY A 75 9.16 7.71 14.50
N ASP A 76 9.94 6.73 14.06
CA ASP A 76 9.81 6.09 12.75
C ASP A 76 8.91 4.86 12.75
N ASP A 77 8.56 4.32 13.92
CA ASP A 77 7.67 3.18 14.04
C ASP A 77 6.20 3.57 13.78
N ASP A 78 5.39 2.59 13.41
CA ASP A 78 3.97 2.77 13.20
C ASP A 78 3.20 2.36 14.47
N TRP A 79 1.98 2.86 14.66
CA TRP A 79 1.14 2.47 15.79
C TRP A 79 -0.34 2.37 15.42
N MET A 80 -0.98 1.28 15.88
CA MET A 80 -2.39 1.00 15.64
C MET A 80 -3.16 0.72 16.94
N PHE A 81 -4.04 1.64 17.31
CA PHE A 81 -4.93 1.49 18.46
C PHE A 81 -6.35 1.08 18.06
N GLU A 82 -6.97 0.23 18.88
CA GLU A 82 -8.36 -0.18 18.75
C GLU A 82 -9.30 0.85 19.36
N SER A 83 -8.96 1.42 20.53
CA SER A 83 -9.78 2.44 21.18
C SER A 83 -8.99 3.26 22.18
N VAL A 84 -9.48 4.47 22.46
CA VAL A 84 -8.98 5.32 23.55
C VAL A 84 -10.15 5.83 24.38
N GLU A 85 -10.03 5.73 25.68
CA GLU A 85 -11.00 6.16 26.66
C GLU A 85 -10.42 7.25 27.55
N VAL A 86 -11.21 8.30 27.83
CA VAL A 86 -10.87 9.39 28.73
C VAL A 86 -11.88 9.44 29.88
N SER A 87 -11.40 9.28 31.11
CA SER A 87 -12.25 9.19 32.31
C SER A 87 -11.71 10.07 33.45
N ASP A 88 -12.59 10.62 34.28
CA ASP A 88 -12.17 11.31 35.53
C ASP A 88 -12.33 10.44 36.79
N GLY A 89 -12.76 9.19 36.62
CA GLY A 89 -13.07 8.26 37.72
C GLY A 89 -14.25 8.67 38.60
N LYS A 90 -14.96 9.75 38.25
CA LYS A 90 -16.07 10.37 39.02
C LYS A 90 -17.36 10.48 38.21
N GLY A 91 -17.41 9.81 37.06
CA GLY A 91 -18.60 9.68 36.22
C GLY A 91 -18.46 10.33 34.85
N PHE A 92 -17.45 11.17 34.59
CA PHE A 92 -17.12 11.56 33.23
C PHE A 92 -16.39 10.41 32.54
N LYS A 93 -16.90 10.02 31.38
CA LYS A 93 -16.30 8.99 30.54
C LYS A 93 -16.65 9.27 29.08
N ARG A 94 -15.64 9.45 28.24
CA ARG A 94 -15.78 9.55 26.78
C ARG A 94 -14.73 8.72 26.08
N HIS A 95 -14.97 8.38 24.83
CA HIS A 95 -14.09 7.50 24.10
C HIS A 95 -14.02 7.83 22.62
N ILE A 96 -13.02 7.25 21.97
CA ILE A 96 -12.92 7.07 20.54
C ILE A 96 -12.67 5.60 20.25
N GLN A 97 -13.19 5.13 19.13
CA GLN A 97 -12.80 3.86 18.55
C GLN A 97 -11.86 4.15 17.39
N GLY A 98 -10.73 3.44 17.35
CA GLY A 98 -9.90 3.35 16.16
C GLY A 98 -10.77 2.87 15.01
N GLN A 99 -10.80 3.63 13.92
CA GLN A 99 -11.51 3.19 12.73
C GLN A 99 -10.76 1.97 12.20
N ARG A 100 -11.42 0.82 12.04
CA ARG A 100 -10.77 -0.35 11.44
C ARG A 100 -10.16 -0.06 10.05
N ASP A 101 -10.60 1.02 9.41
CA ASP A 101 -10.09 1.49 8.11
C ASP A 101 -9.60 2.96 8.11
N ALA A 102 -9.22 3.52 9.26
CA ALA A 102 -8.23 4.60 9.27
C ALA A 102 -6.91 3.95 9.67
N ALA A 103 -6.10 3.70 8.65
CA ALA A 103 -4.71 3.32 8.73
C ALA A 103 -4.02 4.03 9.90
N TRP A 104 -3.10 3.31 10.54
CA TRP A 104 -2.11 3.73 11.53
C TRP A 104 -2.01 5.25 11.76
N LEU A 105 -1.75 5.67 13.01
CA LEU A 105 -1.46 7.08 13.30
C LEU A 105 -0.36 7.67 12.37
N SER A 106 0.45 6.81 11.76
CA SER A 106 1.43 7.15 10.74
C SER A 106 0.91 7.56 9.36
N TYR A 107 -0.29 7.15 8.93
CA TYR A 107 -0.85 7.47 7.60
C TYR A 107 -1.79 8.69 7.59
N THR A 108 -2.30 9.09 8.74
CA THR A 108 -3.33 10.15 8.86
C THR A 108 -2.83 11.43 9.52
N GLY A 109 -1.62 11.42 10.11
CA GLY A 109 -1.04 12.59 10.76
C GLY A 109 -0.42 13.59 9.78
N GLU A 110 -0.66 14.88 9.99
CA GLU A 110 0.07 15.94 9.28
C GLU A 110 1.57 15.88 9.67
N LYS A 111 2.46 15.80 8.68
CA LYS A 111 3.91 15.97 8.90
C LYS A 111 4.19 17.44 9.19
N THR A 112 4.68 17.76 10.39
CA THR A 112 5.18 19.11 10.69
C THR A 112 6.70 19.16 10.53
N ALA A 113 7.21 19.99 9.62
CA ALA A 113 8.64 20.07 9.34
C ALA A 113 9.39 21.09 10.25
N GLN A 114 10.44 20.56 10.90
CA GLN A 114 11.80 21.09 11.15
C GLN A 114 12.13 22.14 12.26
N HIS A 115 13.19 21.83 13.02
CA HIS A 115 14.19 22.79 13.51
C HIS A 115 15.61 22.17 13.49
N GLY A 116 16.48 22.59 12.56
CA GLY A 116 17.90 22.16 12.54
C GLY A 116 18.20 20.82 11.84
N THR A 117 19.20 20.10 12.36
CA THR A 117 19.79 18.87 11.76
C THR A 117 19.01 17.58 12.04
N ASP A 118 17.98 17.62 12.88
CA ASP A 118 17.21 16.43 13.24
C ASP A 118 15.92 16.34 12.41
N LEU A 119 15.78 15.23 11.67
CA LEU A 119 14.53 14.83 11.02
C LEU A 119 13.55 14.37 12.11
N ILE A 120 12.59 15.21 12.48
CA ILE A 120 11.54 14.85 13.44
C ILE A 120 10.40 14.17 12.66
N TYR A 121 10.24 12.85 12.81
CA TYR A 121 9.13 12.07 12.27
C TYR A 121 7.88 12.21 13.17
N ARG A 122 7.38 13.44 13.32
CA ARG A 122 6.19 13.70 14.14
C ARG A 122 4.91 13.65 13.31
N ARG A 123 3.96 12.82 13.73
CA ARG A 123 2.65 12.64 13.07
C ARG A 123 1.56 12.77 14.13
N SER A 124 0.59 13.66 13.90
CA SER A 124 -0.47 13.96 14.89
C SER A 124 -1.86 13.96 14.30
N VAL A 125 -2.83 13.39 15.02
CA VAL A 125 -4.24 13.34 14.63
C VAL A 125 -5.13 13.75 15.79
N ARG A 126 -6.10 14.62 15.51
CA ARG A 126 -7.13 15.04 16.47
C ARG A 126 -8.43 14.29 16.24
N PHE A 127 -9.03 13.77 17.31
CA PHE A 127 -10.29 13.06 17.32
C PHE A 127 -11.31 13.75 18.23
N GLU A 128 -12.58 13.76 17.82
CA GLU A 128 -13.70 14.14 18.70
C GLU A 128 -14.05 12.98 19.64
N LEU A 129 -14.29 13.30 20.91
CA LEU A 129 -14.63 12.34 21.98
C LEU A 129 -16.15 12.22 22.13
N TRP A 130 -16.64 10.98 22.20
CA TRP A 130 -18.08 10.68 22.28
C TRP A 130 -18.50 10.17 23.66
N ASP A 131 -19.69 10.58 24.11
CA ASP A 131 -20.36 9.89 25.22
C ASP A 131 -20.71 8.47 24.74
N TYR A 132 -20.57 7.47 25.62
CA TYR A 132 -21.00 6.10 25.32
C TYR A 132 -22.49 6.06 24.93
N GLY A 133 -22.80 5.45 23.78
CA GLY A 133 -24.15 5.34 23.23
C GLY A 133 -24.68 6.60 22.53
N LYS A 134 -23.86 7.66 22.38
CA LYS A 134 -24.22 8.87 21.61
C LYS A 134 -23.29 9.12 20.44
N GLU A 135 -22.64 8.07 19.96
CA GLU A 135 -21.81 8.11 18.76
C GLU A 135 -22.69 8.48 17.54
N PRO A 136 -22.10 9.03 16.45
CA PRO A 136 -22.84 9.24 15.21
C PRO A 136 -23.60 7.98 14.80
N ARG A 137 -24.85 8.10 14.32
CA ARG A 137 -25.81 6.98 14.09
C ARG A 137 -25.24 5.77 13.31
N ARG A 138 -24.18 5.96 12.53
CA ARG A 138 -23.45 4.90 11.82
C ARG A 138 -22.62 3.97 12.74
N PHE A 139 -22.41 4.32 14.02
CA PHE A 139 -21.57 3.59 14.97
C PHE A 139 -22.30 3.14 16.24
N ALA A 140 -23.37 3.81 16.66
CA ALA A 140 -24.06 3.59 17.95
C ALA A 140 -24.57 2.14 18.17
N TRP A 141 -25.08 1.48 17.13
CA TRP A 141 -25.66 0.12 17.23
C TRP A 141 -24.63 -0.99 17.45
N LYS A 142 -23.36 -0.76 17.06
CA LYS A 142 -22.29 -1.73 17.22
C LYS A 142 -21.86 -1.86 18.69
N PHE A 143 -21.85 -0.75 19.43
CA PHE A 143 -21.38 -0.70 20.81
C PHE A 143 -22.36 -1.29 21.82
N GLU A 144 -23.67 -1.07 21.65
CA GLU A 144 -24.69 -1.70 22.50
C GLU A 144 -24.61 -3.24 22.40
N PHE A 145 -24.29 -3.76 21.22
CA PHE A 145 -24.21 -5.20 20.97
C PHE A 145 -22.88 -5.83 21.43
N GLU A 146 -21.74 -5.17 21.21
CA GLU A 146 -20.45 -5.62 21.75
C GLU A 146 -20.43 -5.60 23.28
N ALA A 147 -21.16 -4.67 23.93
CA ALA A 147 -21.37 -4.67 25.36
C ALA A 147 -22.18 -5.88 25.86
N MET A 148 -23.15 -6.36 25.07
CA MET A 148 -23.90 -7.59 25.36
C MET A 148 -23.05 -8.86 25.12
N LEU A 149 -22.22 -8.89 24.07
CA LEU A 149 -21.31 -10.00 23.78
C LEU A 149 -20.22 -10.15 24.85
N ARG A 150 -19.73 -9.05 25.43
CA ARG A 150 -18.81 -9.09 26.59
C ARG A 150 -19.43 -9.75 27.83
N GLN A 151 -20.76 -9.84 27.92
CA GLN A 151 -21.46 -10.56 28.99
C GLN A 151 -21.61 -12.06 28.70
N GLY A 152 -21.21 -12.53 27.51
CA GLY A 152 -20.95 -13.95 27.23
C GLY A 152 -22.17 -14.88 27.22
N THR A 153 -23.37 -14.38 26.91
CA THR A 153 -24.59 -15.22 26.92
C THR A 153 -24.96 -15.73 25.52
N GLU A 154 -25.30 -17.01 25.41
CA GLU A 154 -25.88 -17.60 24.17
C GLU A 154 -27.15 -16.85 23.73
N ASP A 155 -27.87 -16.25 24.68
CA ASP A 155 -29.04 -15.42 24.42
C ASP A 155 -28.69 -14.11 23.70
N ALA A 156 -27.52 -13.52 23.95
CA ALA A 156 -27.05 -12.34 23.22
C ALA A 156 -26.74 -12.68 21.76
N GLN A 157 -26.16 -13.86 21.49
CA GLN A 157 -25.86 -14.32 20.14
C GLN A 157 -27.12 -14.68 19.35
N LYS A 158 -28.11 -15.33 19.98
CA LYS A 158 -29.44 -15.57 19.36
C LYS A 158 -30.24 -14.29 19.16
N ALA A 159 -30.19 -13.34 20.11
CA ALA A 159 -30.81 -12.03 19.95
C ALA A 159 -30.15 -11.25 18.79
N MET A 160 -28.86 -11.44 18.56
CA MET A 160 -28.13 -10.87 17.43
C MET A 160 -28.66 -11.38 16.11
N GLU A 161 -28.66 -12.70 15.94
CA GLU A 161 -29.03 -13.36 14.68
C GLU A 161 -30.51 -13.18 14.33
N SER A 162 -31.36 -12.93 15.33
CA SER A 162 -32.80 -12.67 15.17
C SER A 162 -33.17 -11.18 15.11
N HIS A 163 -32.22 -10.26 15.31
CA HIS A 163 -32.51 -8.83 15.29
C HIS A 163 -32.88 -8.38 13.87
N PRO A 164 -33.99 -7.63 13.65
CA PRO A 164 -34.46 -7.25 12.32
C PRO A 164 -33.41 -6.50 11.50
N LEU A 165 -32.56 -5.73 12.18
CA LEU A 165 -31.48 -4.97 11.57
C LEU A 165 -30.16 -5.75 11.44
N TYR A 166 -30.02 -6.96 11.97
CA TYR A 166 -28.75 -7.72 11.87
C TYR A 166 -28.48 -8.20 10.45
N LYS A 167 -29.54 -8.69 9.77
CA LYS A 167 -29.46 -9.00 8.34
C LYS A 167 -29.18 -7.74 7.53
N ASP A 168 -29.90 -6.65 7.84
CA ASP A 168 -29.70 -5.36 7.17
C ASP A 168 -28.33 -4.76 7.48
N MET A 169 -27.75 -4.94 8.66
CA MET A 169 -26.42 -4.45 9.07
C MET A 169 -25.29 -5.32 8.55
N ARG A 170 -25.48 -6.63 8.39
CA ARG A 170 -24.54 -7.47 7.64
C ARG A 170 -24.59 -7.07 6.18
N GLU A 171 -25.78 -6.88 5.62
CA GLU A 171 -25.94 -6.36 4.26
C GLU A 171 -25.43 -4.92 4.14
N LEU A 172 -25.54 -4.08 5.18
CA LEU A 172 -25.07 -2.69 5.22
C LEU A 172 -23.57 -2.64 5.47
N SER A 173 -22.98 -3.53 6.28
CA SER A 173 -21.54 -3.65 6.50
C SER A 173 -20.89 -4.23 5.28
N ASP A 174 -21.49 -5.24 4.66
CA ASP A 174 -21.06 -5.74 3.37
C ASP A 174 -21.29 -4.67 2.29
N LYS A 175 -22.33 -3.83 2.39
CA LYS A 175 -22.59 -2.72 1.46
C LYS A 175 -21.64 -1.55 1.70
N LEU A 176 -21.30 -1.21 2.94
CA LEU A 176 -20.36 -0.16 3.31
C LEU A 176 -18.95 -0.63 3.00
N ASP A 177 -18.62 -1.90 3.22
CA ASP A 177 -17.40 -2.53 2.71
C ASP A 177 -17.42 -2.54 1.18
N ARG A 178 -18.54 -2.85 0.52
CA ARG A 178 -18.65 -2.77 -0.95
C ARG A 178 -18.59 -1.34 -1.49
N GLU A 179 -19.04 -0.33 -0.73
CA GLU A 179 -19.07 1.09 -1.07
C GLU A 179 -17.72 1.75 -0.75
N ARG A 180 -17.05 1.33 0.32
CA ARG A 180 -15.68 1.72 0.69
C ARG A 180 -14.63 0.98 -0.17
N ARG A 181 -14.94 -0.26 -0.58
CA ARG A 181 -14.29 -0.97 -1.70
C ARG A 181 -14.80 -0.54 -3.08
N ALA A 182 -15.81 0.33 -3.15
CA ALA A 182 -16.18 1.04 -4.39
C ALA A 182 -15.47 2.40 -4.47
N GLU A 183 -15.05 2.97 -3.33
CA GLU A 183 -14.10 4.09 -3.26
C GLU A 183 -12.63 3.61 -3.43
N LEU A 184 -12.33 2.35 -3.16
CA LEU A 184 -11.06 1.72 -3.51
C LEU A 184 -11.14 1.15 -4.93
N VAL A 185 -10.48 1.85 -5.85
CA VAL A 185 -10.03 1.37 -7.15
C VAL A 185 -9.47 -0.06 -7.00
N GLN A 186 -9.73 -0.94 -7.98
CA GLN A 186 -8.94 -2.16 -8.18
C GLN A 186 -7.45 -1.83 -7.97
N VAL A 187 -6.83 -2.29 -6.87
CA VAL A 187 -5.45 -1.87 -6.57
C VAL A 187 -4.54 -2.52 -7.57
N LEU A 188 -3.85 -1.71 -8.37
CA LEU A 188 -2.98 -2.19 -9.41
C LEU A 188 -1.77 -2.90 -8.77
N ALA A 189 -1.46 -4.10 -9.25
CA ALA A 189 -0.40 -4.96 -8.75
C ALA A 189 0.82 -4.99 -9.68
N GLY A 190 0.71 -4.38 -10.87
CA GLY A 190 1.77 -4.32 -11.87
C GLY A 190 1.25 -4.58 -13.29
N PHE A 191 2.13 -4.42 -14.27
CA PHE A 191 1.86 -4.76 -15.67
C PHE A 191 2.83 -5.83 -16.16
N LEU A 192 2.32 -6.74 -16.99
CA LEU A 192 3.15 -7.58 -17.83
C LEU A 192 2.90 -7.23 -19.31
N GLN A 193 3.97 -7.03 -20.07
CA GLN A 193 3.86 -6.81 -21.50
C GLN A 193 3.39 -8.09 -22.18
N VAL A 194 2.51 -7.96 -23.17
CA VAL A 194 2.21 -9.07 -24.09
C VAL A 194 3.33 -9.12 -25.13
N PRO A 195 4.25 -10.10 -25.09
CA PRO A 195 5.58 -9.93 -25.70
C PRO A 195 5.57 -9.71 -27.21
N ASP A 196 4.72 -10.45 -27.93
CA ASP A 196 4.55 -10.38 -29.39
C ASP A 196 3.57 -9.29 -29.85
N ARG A 197 3.07 -8.46 -28.92
CA ARG A 197 2.06 -7.43 -29.17
C ARG A 197 2.51 -6.04 -28.75
N GLN A 198 3.81 -5.77 -28.76
CA GLN A 198 4.34 -4.43 -28.53
C GLN A 198 4.45 -3.66 -29.84
N ARG A 199 3.76 -2.51 -29.93
CA ARG A 199 3.71 -1.59 -31.09
C ARG A 199 3.35 -2.24 -32.44
N VAL A 200 2.61 -3.34 -32.42
CA VAL A 200 2.12 -3.99 -33.64
C VAL A 200 1.02 -3.13 -34.24
N GLY A 201 1.28 -2.54 -35.41
CA GLY A 201 0.35 -1.56 -36.01
C GLY A 201 0.21 -0.27 -35.19
N GLY A 202 1.23 0.08 -34.38
CA GLY A 202 1.18 1.23 -33.48
C GLY A 202 0.32 1.01 -32.23
N ILE A 203 0.06 -0.25 -31.86
CA ILE A 203 -0.67 -0.62 -30.65
C ILE A 203 0.18 -1.57 -29.81
N SER A 204 0.23 -1.32 -28.51
CA SER A 204 0.88 -2.21 -27.54
C SER A 204 -0.16 -2.84 -26.61
N GLU A 205 -0.05 -4.13 -26.33
CA GLU A 205 -0.96 -4.83 -25.42
C GLU A 205 -0.26 -5.19 -24.09
N TYR A 206 -1.02 -5.15 -23.00
CA TYR A 206 -0.54 -5.40 -21.65
C TYR A 206 -1.55 -6.24 -20.87
N TRP A 207 -1.04 -7.03 -19.92
CA TRP A 207 -1.82 -7.59 -18.83
C TRP A 207 -1.57 -6.77 -17.57
N PRO A 208 -2.42 -5.79 -17.23
CA PRO A 208 -2.48 -5.27 -15.88
C PRO A 208 -2.99 -6.37 -14.95
N PHE A 209 -2.32 -6.49 -13.81
CA PHE A 209 -2.76 -7.29 -12.67
C PHE A 209 -3.27 -6.36 -11.59
N SER A 210 -4.27 -6.81 -10.85
CA SER A 210 -4.91 -5.98 -9.84
C SER A 210 -5.60 -6.85 -8.79
N TYR A 211 -5.92 -6.26 -7.64
CA TYR A 211 -6.68 -6.93 -6.59
C TYR A 211 -8.16 -6.57 -6.68
N GLY A 212 -9.00 -7.57 -6.87
CA GLY A 212 -10.44 -7.44 -6.84
C GLY A 212 -10.97 -7.13 -5.43
N ARG A 213 -12.26 -6.85 -5.32
CA ARG A 213 -12.88 -6.43 -4.04
C ARG A 213 -12.81 -7.48 -2.96
N GLY A 214 -12.71 -8.77 -3.29
CA GLY A 214 -12.52 -9.87 -2.34
C GLY A 214 -11.05 -10.15 -2.00
N GLY A 215 -10.10 -9.35 -2.52
CA GLY A 215 -8.66 -9.59 -2.39
C GLY A 215 -8.13 -10.63 -3.37
N GLU A 216 -8.95 -11.13 -4.28
CA GLU A 216 -8.53 -12.03 -5.35
C GLU A 216 -7.61 -11.32 -6.34
N LEU A 217 -6.55 -12.01 -6.76
CA LEU A 217 -5.68 -11.51 -7.82
C LEU A 217 -6.38 -11.70 -9.17
N LEU A 218 -6.60 -10.58 -9.86
CA LEU A 218 -7.22 -10.50 -11.18
C LEU A 218 -6.18 -10.06 -12.22
N TYR A 219 -6.48 -10.39 -13.46
CA TYR A 219 -5.83 -9.78 -14.62
C TYR A 219 -6.86 -9.46 -15.68
N ARG A 220 -6.61 -8.41 -16.46
CA ARG A 220 -7.30 -8.16 -17.72
C ARG A 220 -6.28 -8.02 -18.82
N LYS A 221 -6.73 -7.88 -20.07
CA LYS A 221 -5.86 -7.51 -21.19
C LYS A 221 -6.31 -6.17 -21.72
N ILE A 222 -5.38 -5.23 -21.85
CA ILE A 222 -5.62 -3.90 -22.40
C ILE A 222 -4.73 -3.66 -23.60
N SER A 223 -5.09 -2.67 -24.41
CA SER A 223 -4.25 -2.10 -25.43
C SER A 223 -4.00 -0.62 -25.16
N VAL A 224 -2.88 -0.11 -25.62
CA VAL A 224 -2.51 1.31 -25.60
C VAL A 224 -1.98 1.65 -26.99
N ALA A 225 -2.62 2.61 -27.66
CA ALA A 225 -2.19 3.09 -28.96
C ALA A 225 -1.01 4.07 -28.84
N ASP A 226 -0.12 4.07 -29.82
CA ASP A 226 0.88 5.11 -30.02
C ASP A 226 0.21 6.46 -30.32
N GLY A 227 0.97 7.56 -30.19
CA GLY A 227 0.52 8.91 -30.51
C GLY A 227 0.13 9.72 -29.28
N ALA A 228 -0.12 11.01 -29.49
CA ALA A 228 -0.18 12.00 -28.41
C ALA A 228 -1.24 11.73 -27.32
N ALA A 229 -2.32 11.04 -27.67
CA ALA A 229 -3.41 10.74 -26.74
C ALA A 229 -3.19 9.46 -25.93
N HIS A 230 -2.34 8.53 -26.40
CA HIS A 230 -2.11 7.22 -25.79
C HIS A 230 -3.41 6.50 -25.40
N THR A 231 -4.38 6.47 -26.32
CA THR A 231 -5.72 5.94 -26.02
C THR A 231 -5.64 4.47 -25.65
N ASP A 232 -6.23 4.14 -24.51
CA ASP A 232 -6.28 2.80 -23.96
C ASP A 232 -7.64 2.13 -24.22
N ALA A 233 -7.68 0.80 -24.30
CA ALA A 233 -8.91 0.04 -24.47
C ALA A 233 -8.83 -1.34 -23.81
N VAL A 234 -9.98 -1.87 -23.37
CA VAL A 234 -10.07 -3.25 -22.88
C VAL A 234 -10.08 -4.21 -24.07
N VAL A 235 -9.11 -5.13 -24.10
CA VAL A 235 -9.04 -6.23 -25.08
C VAL A 235 -9.71 -7.49 -24.54
N LYS A 236 -9.51 -7.77 -23.24
CA LYS A 236 -10.13 -8.89 -22.52
C LYS A 236 -10.47 -8.40 -21.13
N LYS A 237 -11.72 -8.60 -20.69
CA LYS A 237 -12.20 -8.25 -19.34
C LYS A 237 -11.42 -8.95 -18.23
N ASP A 238 -11.70 -8.61 -16.99
CA ASP A 238 -11.12 -9.27 -15.81
C ASP A 238 -11.36 -10.78 -15.80
N HIS A 239 -10.30 -11.49 -15.45
CA HIS A 239 -10.28 -12.92 -15.17
C HIS A 239 -9.46 -13.16 -13.91
N PRO A 240 -9.79 -14.20 -13.13
CA PRO A 240 -8.92 -14.64 -12.04
C PRO A 240 -7.52 -14.99 -12.56
N ALA A 241 -6.47 -14.55 -11.85
CA ALA A 241 -5.09 -14.90 -12.18
C ALA A 241 -4.83 -16.42 -12.06
N SER A 242 -5.69 -17.17 -11.37
CA SER A 242 -5.68 -18.63 -11.38
C SER A 242 -5.90 -19.27 -12.76
N GLY A 243 -6.30 -18.49 -13.77
CA GLY A 243 -6.31 -18.92 -15.17
C GLY A 243 -4.92 -19.05 -15.80
N TRP A 244 -3.88 -18.51 -15.16
CA TRP A 244 -2.48 -18.70 -15.56
C TRP A 244 -1.92 -19.92 -14.85
N THR A 245 -1.35 -20.86 -15.62
CA THR A 245 -0.71 -22.05 -15.04
C THR A 245 0.48 -21.66 -14.16
N SER A 246 1.24 -20.67 -14.60
CA SER A 246 2.44 -20.16 -13.95
C SER A 246 2.19 -19.34 -12.69
N LEU A 247 0.97 -18.82 -12.50
CA LEU A 247 0.56 -18.06 -11.31
C LEU A 247 -0.21 -18.90 -10.29
N ALA A 248 -0.25 -20.23 -10.45
CA ALA A 248 -0.89 -21.11 -9.49
C ALA A 248 -0.31 -20.91 -8.08
N GLY A 249 -1.19 -20.59 -7.12
CA GLY A 249 -0.83 -20.31 -5.72
C GLY A 249 -0.38 -18.87 -5.43
N VAL A 250 -0.18 -18.04 -6.45
CA VAL A 250 0.23 -16.64 -6.30
C VAL A 250 -0.98 -15.79 -5.94
N THR A 251 -0.96 -15.21 -4.74
CA THR A 251 -2.03 -14.32 -4.25
C THR A 251 -1.60 -12.86 -4.17
N ARG A 252 -0.30 -12.58 -4.15
CA ARG A 252 0.25 -11.22 -4.11
C ARG A 252 1.50 -11.10 -4.99
N ILE A 253 1.45 -10.24 -5.99
CA ILE A 253 2.59 -9.93 -6.88
C ILE A 253 3.48 -8.88 -6.21
N GLY A 254 4.80 -9.05 -6.36
CA GLY A 254 5.80 -8.03 -6.08
C GLY A 254 6.22 -7.31 -7.36
N ALA A 255 6.76 -8.04 -8.34
CA ALA A 255 7.12 -7.48 -9.65
C ALA A 255 7.35 -8.58 -10.69
N PHE A 256 7.26 -8.22 -11.96
CA PHE A 256 7.75 -9.03 -13.07
C PHE A 256 9.09 -8.48 -13.56
N LEU A 257 10.12 -9.31 -13.56
CA LEU A 257 11.44 -8.96 -14.06
C LEU A 257 11.77 -9.75 -15.33
N PRO A 258 11.88 -9.11 -16.51
CA PRO A 258 12.30 -9.77 -17.73
C PRO A 258 13.66 -10.44 -17.54
N VAL A 259 13.74 -11.71 -17.91
CA VAL A 259 15.03 -12.42 -17.98
C VAL A 259 15.77 -11.89 -19.21
N PRO A 260 16.91 -11.18 -19.05
CA PRO A 260 17.48 -10.35 -20.09
C PRO A 260 17.60 -11.07 -21.44
N ASP A 261 18.31 -12.19 -21.48
CA ASP A 261 18.63 -12.95 -22.70
C ASP A 261 17.60 -14.01 -23.07
N ARG A 262 16.38 -13.89 -22.52
CA ARG A 262 15.27 -14.84 -22.73
C ARG A 262 13.97 -14.15 -23.13
N GLN A 263 14.04 -12.96 -23.72
CA GLN A 263 12.86 -12.30 -24.30
C GLN A 263 12.67 -12.75 -25.75
N ARG A 264 11.50 -13.34 -26.05
CA ARG A 264 11.08 -13.86 -27.37
C ARG A 264 12.07 -14.82 -28.04
N VAL A 265 12.90 -15.51 -27.26
CA VAL A 265 13.84 -16.51 -27.78
C VAL A 265 13.05 -17.75 -28.19
N GLY A 266 13.03 -18.06 -29.48
CA GLY A 266 12.21 -19.14 -30.02
C GLY A 266 10.70 -18.89 -29.87
N GLY A 267 10.28 -17.62 -29.78
CA GLY A 267 8.88 -17.25 -29.55
C GLY A 267 8.42 -17.46 -28.11
N VAL A 268 9.33 -17.48 -27.14
CA VAL A 268 9.01 -17.57 -25.71
C VAL A 268 9.76 -16.48 -24.97
N SER A 269 9.07 -15.82 -24.03
CA SER A 269 9.66 -14.83 -23.12
C SER A 269 9.65 -15.36 -21.69
N GLU A 270 10.77 -15.29 -20.99
CA GLU A 270 10.89 -15.71 -19.59
C GLU A 270 10.96 -14.51 -18.63
N TYR A 271 10.38 -14.67 -17.45
CA TYR A 271 10.35 -13.65 -16.40
C TYR A 271 10.67 -14.29 -15.05
N TRP A 272 11.37 -13.56 -14.18
CA TRP A 272 11.27 -13.83 -12.76
C TRP A 272 10.06 -13.07 -12.21
N LEU A 273 9.10 -13.83 -11.68
CA LEU A 273 7.97 -13.31 -10.93
C LEU A 273 8.37 -13.27 -9.47
N PHE A 274 8.52 -12.08 -8.91
CA PHE A 274 8.59 -11.88 -7.47
C PHE A 274 7.17 -11.83 -6.90
N HIS A 275 6.93 -12.58 -5.84
CA HIS A 275 5.63 -12.71 -5.22
C HIS A 275 5.76 -13.02 -3.73
N TYR A 276 4.64 -13.10 -3.02
CA TYR A 276 4.65 -13.34 -1.57
C TYR A 276 3.87 -14.58 -1.21
N GLY A 277 4.51 -15.43 -0.41
CA GLY A 277 3.85 -16.60 0.15
C GLY A 277 2.87 -16.23 1.27
N SER A 278 2.17 -17.24 1.79
CA SER A 278 1.10 -17.05 2.78
C SER A 278 1.60 -16.53 4.13
N GLY A 279 2.88 -16.72 4.45
CA GLY A 279 3.55 -16.17 5.62
C GLY A 279 4.11 -14.76 5.41
N GLY A 280 3.94 -14.17 4.21
CA GLY A 280 4.47 -12.86 3.83
C GLY A 280 5.92 -12.88 3.37
N GLU A 281 6.53 -14.06 3.24
CA GLU A 281 7.88 -14.25 2.72
C GLU A 281 7.98 -13.81 1.25
N LEU A 282 9.06 -13.10 0.90
CA LEU A 282 9.34 -12.70 -0.48
C LEU A 282 9.97 -13.88 -1.24
N LEU A 283 9.24 -14.36 -2.23
CA LEU A 283 9.62 -15.46 -3.11
C LEU A 283 9.86 -14.94 -4.52
N TYR A 284 10.58 -15.73 -5.31
CA TYR A 284 10.57 -15.60 -6.76
C TYR A 284 10.35 -16.96 -7.41
N ARG A 285 9.74 -16.94 -8.58
CA ARG A 285 9.59 -18.08 -9.47
C ARG A 285 9.97 -17.66 -10.87
N LYS A 286 10.45 -18.59 -11.69
CA LYS A 286 10.69 -18.31 -13.11
C LYS A 286 9.50 -18.79 -13.92
N ILE A 287 8.91 -17.92 -14.72
CA ILE A 287 7.77 -18.22 -15.60
C ILE A 287 8.16 -17.99 -17.05
N SER A 288 7.43 -18.61 -17.98
CA SER A 288 7.53 -18.35 -19.40
C SER A 288 6.16 -18.02 -19.98
N VAL A 289 6.14 -17.16 -21.00
CA VAL A 289 4.95 -16.83 -21.81
C VAL A 289 5.31 -17.01 -23.27
N ALA A 290 4.58 -17.86 -23.98
CA ALA A 290 4.76 -18.09 -25.41
C ALA A 290 4.08 -16.98 -26.24
N ASP A 291 4.69 -16.63 -27.37
CA ASP A 291 4.07 -15.82 -28.42
C ASP A 291 2.85 -16.56 -29.02
N GLY A 292 1.99 -15.82 -29.72
CA GLY A 292 0.84 -16.38 -30.43
C GLY A 292 -0.48 -16.21 -29.69
N ALA A 293 -1.58 -16.60 -30.34
CA ALA A 293 -2.93 -16.19 -29.93
C ALA A 293 -3.35 -16.66 -28.52
N ALA A 294 -2.81 -17.79 -28.05
CA ALA A 294 -3.17 -18.36 -26.76
C ALA A 294 -2.33 -17.83 -25.60
N HIS A 295 -1.16 -17.24 -25.87
CA HIS A 295 -0.19 -16.76 -24.87
C HIS A 295 0.02 -17.76 -23.73
N THR A 296 0.24 -19.04 -24.07
CA THR A 296 0.36 -20.11 -23.08
C THR A 296 1.51 -19.84 -22.14
N ASP A 297 1.26 -19.98 -20.84
CA ASP A 297 2.22 -19.71 -19.79
C ASP A 297 2.62 -21.00 -19.04
N ALA A 298 3.83 -21.02 -18.46
CA ALA A 298 4.33 -22.17 -17.72
C ALA A 298 5.29 -21.76 -16.60
N VAL A 299 5.39 -22.60 -15.57
CA VAL A 299 6.46 -22.53 -14.57
C VAL A 299 7.73 -23.12 -15.18
N VAL A 300 8.80 -22.33 -15.24
CA VAL A 300 10.14 -22.75 -15.67
C VAL A 300 10.98 -23.19 -14.48
N LYS A 301 10.84 -22.48 -13.36
CA LYS A 301 11.48 -22.79 -12.07
C LYS A 301 10.47 -22.49 -10.97
N GLU A 302 10.28 -23.44 -10.07
CA GLU A 302 9.37 -23.33 -8.92
C GLU A 302 9.76 -22.17 -7.98
N ASP A 303 9.01 -22.02 -6.88
CA ASP A 303 9.26 -20.97 -5.90
C ASP A 303 10.57 -21.18 -5.15
N HIS A 304 11.32 -20.09 -5.04
CA HIS A 304 12.57 -19.98 -4.31
C HIS A 304 12.54 -18.70 -3.46
N PRO A 305 13.27 -18.65 -2.33
CA PRO A 305 13.34 -17.43 -1.54
C PRO A 305 14.11 -16.35 -2.30
N ALA A 306 13.63 -15.10 -2.26
CA ALA A 306 14.33 -13.99 -2.90
C ALA A 306 15.73 -13.74 -2.33
N SER A 307 16.05 -14.29 -1.15
CA SER A 307 17.41 -14.30 -0.58
C SER A 307 18.44 -15.07 -1.41
N ASP A 308 18.03 -15.87 -2.41
CA ASP A 308 18.96 -16.45 -3.38
C ASP A 308 19.67 -15.37 -4.24
N TRP A 309 19.07 -14.19 -4.35
CA TRP A 309 19.62 -13.05 -5.09
C TRP A 309 20.58 -12.27 -4.22
N THR A 310 21.84 -12.19 -4.63
CA THR A 310 22.86 -11.44 -3.88
C THR A 310 22.50 -9.96 -3.81
N SER A 311 21.92 -9.43 -4.89
CA SER A 311 21.53 -8.03 -5.03
C SER A 311 20.27 -7.64 -4.25
N LEU A 312 19.47 -8.62 -3.81
CA LEU A 312 18.26 -8.42 -3.02
C LEU A 312 18.47 -8.75 -1.53
N ALA A 313 19.71 -8.94 -1.09
CA ALA A 313 20.01 -9.14 0.32
C ALA A 313 19.38 -8.02 1.19
N GLY A 314 18.62 -8.44 2.20
CA GLY A 314 17.92 -7.56 3.14
C GLY A 314 16.57 -7.02 2.66
N VAL A 315 16.22 -7.15 1.37
CA VAL A 315 14.94 -6.67 0.82
C VAL A 315 13.82 -7.60 1.26
N ARG A 316 12.78 -7.05 1.91
CA ARG A 316 11.61 -7.83 2.35
C ARG A 316 10.35 -7.55 1.53
N ARG A 317 10.29 -6.39 0.88
CA ARG A 317 9.17 -6.00 0.01
C ARG A 317 9.71 -5.39 -1.28
N ILE A 318 9.34 -5.97 -2.43
CA ILE A 318 9.50 -5.33 -3.74
C ILE A 318 8.17 -4.71 -4.13
N ASP A 319 8.24 -3.44 -4.54
CA ASP A 319 7.09 -2.66 -5.00
C ASP A 319 7.04 -2.60 -6.53
N GLU A 320 8.19 -2.40 -7.19
CA GLU A 320 8.28 -2.42 -8.65
C GLU A 320 9.74 -2.64 -9.10
N ILE A 321 9.96 -3.17 -10.30
CA ILE A 321 11.28 -3.25 -10.92
C ILE A 321 11.27 -2.59 -12.28
N LEU A 322 12.05 -1.52 -12.42
CA LEU A 322 12.14 -0.74 -13.64
C LEU A 322 13.46 -1.03 -14.39
N PRO A 323 13.40 -1.53 -15.63
CA PRO A 323 14.57 -1.60 -16.49
C PRO A 323 15.19 -0.22 -16.73
N VAL A 324 16.51 -0.11 -16.56
CA VAL A 324 17.26 1.09 -16.93
C VAL A 324 17.32 1.18 -18.47
N PRO A 325 16.66 2.16 -19.12
CA PRO A 325 16.34 2.07 -20.55
C PRO A 325 17.56 1.95 -21.48
N ASP A 326 18.65 2.66 -21.21
CA ASP A 326 19.88 2.63 -22.00
C ASP A 326 20.91 1.59 -21.49
N GLN A 327 20.58 0.86 -20.42
CA GLN A 327 21.43 -0.17 -19.82
C GLN A 327 20.80 -1.57 -19.91
N GLN A 328 20.06 -1.86 -20.98
CA GLN A 328 19.56 -3.22 -21.28
C GLN A 328 20.54 -3.92 -22.25
N HIS A 329 21.26 -4.93 -21.77
CA HIS A 329 22.30 -5.69 -22.48
C HIS A 329 23.60 -5.02 -22.95
N PRO A 330 24.04 -3.82 -22.50
CA PRO A 330 25.40 -3.38 -22.82
C PRO A 330 26.42 -4.41 -22.31
N SER A 331 27.23 -4.94 -23.23
CA SER A 331 28.25 -5.95 -22.93
C SER A 331 27.70 -7.21 -22.22
N GLY A 332 26.43 -7.54 -22.44
CA GLY A 332 25.79 -8.72 -21.86
C GLY A 332 25.33 -8.54 -20.40
N ILE A 333 25.22 -7.31 -19.90
CA ILE A 333 24.69 -7.00 -18.57
C ILE A 333 23.50 -6.07 -18.71
N SER A 334 22.42 -6.31 -17.96
CA SER A 334 21.28 -5.39 -17.87
C SER A 334 21.19 -4.79 -16.47
N GLN A 335 20.78 -3.53 -16.36
CA GLN A 335 20.56 -2.86 -15.07
C GLN A 335 19.08 -2.59 -14.81
N TYR A 336 18.71 -2.61 -13.52
CA TYR A 336 17.34 -2.42 -13.06
C TYR A 336 17.33 -1.59 -11.78
N TRP A 337 16.40 -0.64 -11.69
CA TRP A 337 16.04 -0.05 -10.41
C TRP A 337 15.01 -0.95 -9.75
N VAL A 338 15.30 -1.38 -8.53
CA VAL A 338 14.37 -2.12 -7.68
C VAL A 338 13.81 -1.12 -6.68
N PHE A 339 12.53 -0.82 -6.78
CA PHE A 339 11.80 -0.05 -5.77
C PHE A 339 11.34 -1.01 -4.68
N HIS A 340 11.73 -0.73 -3.44
CA HIS A 340 11.49 -1.61 -2.31
C HIS A 340 11.29 -0.81 -1.03
N GLU A 341 10.29 -1.20 -0.24
CA GLU A 341 10.01 -0.56 1.05
C GLU A 341 9.88 0.96 0.87
N ASP A 342 10.71 1.77 1.53
CA ASP A 342 10.67 3.24 1.43
C ASP A 342 11.75 3.82 0.50
N GLY A 343 12.36 2.96 -0.33
CA GLY A 343 13.54 3.28 -1.11
C GLY A 343 13.64 2.58 -2.44
N TYR A 344 14.83 2.68 -3.02
CA TYR A 344 15.20 1.95 -4.21
C TYR A 344 16.70 1.65 -4.20
N ARG A 345 17.10 0.65 -4.98
CA ARG A 345 18.51 0.34 -5.28
C ARG A 345 18.68 0.06 -6.76
N LEU A 346 19.91 0.14 -7.24
CA LEU A 346 20.26 -0.23 -8.61
C LEU A 346 20.97 -1.58 -8.60
N ILE A 347 20.45 -2.53 -9.37
CA ILE A 347 21.03 -3.86 -9.53
C ILE A 347 21.45 -4.08 -10.99
N SER A 348 22.33 -5.05 -11.20
CA SER A 348 22.69 -5.55 -12.52
C SER A 348 22.51 -7.06 -12.59
N ILE A 349 22.15 -7.57 -13.77
CA ILE A 349 21.99 -8.99 -14.05
C ILE A 349 22.77 -9.31 -15.33
N ALA A 350 23.71 -10.24 -15.23
CA ALA A 350 24.44 -10.74 -16.39
C ALA A 350 23.57 -11.68 -17.23
N ALA A 351 23.73 -11.65 -18.55
CA ALA A 351 23.23 -12.68 -19.45
C ALA A 351 24.00 -14.00 -19.27
N GLY A 352 23.44 -15.09 -19.78
CA GLY A 352 24.01 -16.43 -19.68
C GLY A 352 23.38 -17.26 -18.57
N SER A 353 23.74 -18.54 -18.51
CA SER A 353 23.03 -19.55 -17.72
C SER A 353 22.91 -19.21 -16.21
N ALA A 354 23.94 -18.60 -15.63
CA ALA A 354 23.96 -18.28 -14.20
C ALA A 354 23.09 -17.07 -13.83
N HIS A 355 22.83 -16.15 -14.77
CA HIS A 355 22.17 -14.87 -14.53
C HIS A 355 22.66 -14.14 -13.26
N THR A 356 23.98 -14.09 -13.07
CA THR A 356 24.58 -13.53 -11.85
C THR A 356 24.12 -12.10 -11.63
N ASP A 357 23.62 -11.83 -10.44
CA ASP A 357 23.10 -10.54 -10.03
C ASP A 357 24.04 -9.82 -9.05
N ALA A 358 24.08 -8.50 -9.09
CA ALA A 358 24.91 -7.68 -8.22
C ALA A 358 24.26 -6.32 -7.90
N VAL A 359 24.60 -5.75 -6.75
CA VAL A 359 24.27 -4.36 -6.42
C VAL A 359 25.23 -3.43 -7.17
N VAL A 360 24.69 -2.54 -7.99
CA VAL A 360 25.44 -1.47 -8.67
C VAL A 360 25.46 -0.22 -7.79
N THR A 361 24.33 0.13 -7.18
CA THR A 361 24.20 1.22 -6.21
C THR A 361 23.29 0.76 -5.09
N GLY A 362 23.75 0.89 -3.84
CA GLY A 362 22.99 0.50 -2.66
C GLY A 362 21.75 1.36 -2.41
N ASP A 363 21.08 1.07 -1.31
CA ASP A 363 19.78 1.66 -0.96
C ASP A 363 19.83 3.19 -0.89
N ARG A 364 18.80 3.79 -1.49
CA ARG A 364 18.55 5.22 -1.46
C ARG A 364 17.08 5.46 -1.07
N PRO A 365 16.80 6.50 -0.27
CA PRO A 365 15.44 6.91 -0.01
C PRO A 365 14.70 7.26 -1.30
N LEU A 366 13.41 6.91 -1.38
CA LEU A 366 12.58 7.19 -2.56
C LEU A 366 12.56 8.69 -2.90
N ALA A 367 12.64 9.54 -1.89
CA ALA A 367 12.70 11.00 -2.02
C ALA A 367 13.92 11.53 -2.81
N GLN A 368 14.97 10.72 -3.01
CA GLN A 368 16.10 11.10 -3.88
C GLN A 368 15.76 10.98 -5.38
N TRP A 369 14.65 10.34 -5.73
CA TRP A 369 14.13 10.27 -7.08
C TRP A 369 13.23 11.48 -7.35
N ALA A 370 13.74 12.49 -8.05
CA ALA A 370 13.12 13.81 -8.11
C ALA A 370 11.66 13.78 -8.63
N ALA A 371 11.40 12.97 -9.64
CA ALA A 371 10.11 12.79 -10.28
C ALA A 371 9.09 12.02 -9.42
N LEU A 372 9.57 11.30 -8.39
CA LEU A 372 8.74 10.58 -7.42
C LEU A 372 8.50 11.40 -6.13
N THR A 373 8.91 12.67 -6.10
CA THR A 373 8.60 13.56 -4.98
C THR A 373 7.09 13.58 -4.71
N GLY A 374 6.73 13.31 -3.45
CA GLY A 374 5.33 13.26 -2.98
C GLY A 374 4.65 11.90 -3.15
N ILE A 375 5.31 10.93 -3.78
CA ILE A 375 4.86 9.54 -3.88
C ILE A 375 5.47 8.77 -2.70
N ASP A 376 4.63 8.16 -1.88
CA ASP A 376 5.04 7.32 -0.76
C ASP A 376 5.30 5.87 -1.18
N ARG A 377 4.60 5.41 -2.22
CA ARG A 377 4.79 4.07 -2.78
C ARG A 377 4.53 4.04 -4.29
N VAL A 378 5.39 3.35 -5.03
CA VAL A 378 5.17 3.02 -6.44
C VAL A 378 4.32 1.75 -6.49
N GLU A 379 3.16 1.78 -7.14
CA GLU A 379 2.29 0.60 -7.29
C GLU A 379 2.49 -0.11 -8.62
N ALA A 380 2.77 0.65 -9.68
CA ALA A 380 3.19 0.10 -10.95
C ALA A 380 3.93 1.16 -11.78
N ILE A 381 4.81 0.70 -12.66
CA ILE A 381 5.41 1.54 -13.71
C ILE A 381 5.13 0.93 -15.08
N LEU A 382 4.60 1.75 -15.99
CA LEU A 382 4.35 1.36 -17.38
C LEU A 382 5.14 2.26 -18.33
N ALA A 383 5.98 1.66 -19.17
CA ALA A 383 6.65 2.35 -20.25
C ALA A 383 5.64 2.96 -21.22
N VAL A 384 5.83 4.23 -21.59
CA VAL A 384 5.06 4.85 -22.68
C VAL A 384 5.61 4.30 -24.01
N PRO A 385 4.83 3.49 -24.76
CA PRO A 385 5.40 2.60 -25.77
C PRO A 385 6.19 3.32 -26.87
N ASP A 386 5.68 4.43 -27.38
CA ASP A 386 6.29 5.23 -28.45
C ASP A 386 7.22 6.33 -27.94
N GLN A 387 7.50 6.37 -26.63
CA GLN A 387 8.38 7.37 -25.99
C GLN A 387 9.54 6.69 -25.26
N GLN A 388 10.04 5.56 -25.76
CA GLN A 388 11.23 4.90 -25.23
C GLN A 388 12.48 5.32 -26.01
N ARG A 389 13.46 5.90 -25.30
CA ARG A 389 14.73 6.42 -25.85
C ARG A 389 14.55 7.41 -27.01
N VAL A 390 13.44 8.15 -27.01
CA VAL A 390 13.16 9.23 -27.96
C VAL A 390 13.93 10.46 -27.49
N GLU A 391 14.76 11.02 -28.38
CA GLU A 391 15.63 12.17 -28.09
C GLU A 391 16.52 11.94 -26.85
N GLY A 392 16.96 10.69 -26.62
CA GLY A 392 17.81 10.33 -25.49
C GLY A 392 17.08 10.30 -24.15
N SER A 393 15.77 10.06 -24.15
CA SER A 393 15.01 9.85 -22.91
C SER A 393 13.87 8.85 -23.10
N SER A 394 13.47 8.20 -22.02
CA SER A 394 12.29 7.35 -21.96
C SER A 394 11.22 7.95 -21.06
N GLN A 395 9.94 7.83 -21.44
CA GLN A 395 8.82 8.24 -20.60
C GLN A 395 8.08 7.06 -19.99
N TYR A 396 7.55 7.26 -18.80
CA TYR A 396 6.84 6.24 -18.03
C TYR A 396 5.61 6.84 -17.35
N TRP A 397 4.53 6.07 -17.30
CA TRP A 397 3.46 6.30 -16.34
C TRP A 397 3.81 5.62 -15.03
N VAL A 398 3.75 6.37 -13.93
CA VAL A 398 3.94 5.87 -12.57
C VAL A 398 2.59 5.93 -11.87
N PHE A 399 2.09 4.77 -11.46
CA PHE A 399 0.82 4.64 -10.77
C PHE A 399 1.06 4.61 -9.25
N HIS A 400 0.22 5.35 -8.52
CA HIS A 400 0.25 5.42 -7.07
C HIS A 400 -1.15 5.77 -6.55
N ARG A 401 -1.64 5.02 -5.58
CA ARG A 401 -2.99 5.20 -4.99
C ARG A 401 -4.06 5.15 -6.10
N SER A 402 -4.89 6.18 -6.21
CA SER A 402 -5.90 6.34 -7.27
C SER A 402 -5.44 7.26 -8.40
N GLN A 403 -4.13 7.53 -8.49
CA GLN A 403 -3.54 8.51 -9.38
C GLN A 403 -2.40 7.92 -10.22
N TYR A 404 -2.05 8.63 -11.27
CA TYR A 404 -0.82 8.38 -12.00
C TYR A 404 -0.14 9.69 -12.38
N ARG A 405 1.17 9.61 -12.56
CA ARG A 405 2.04 10.69 -13.04
C ARG A 405 2.74 10.22 -14.31
N LYS A 406 3.14 11.15 -15.21
CA LYS A 406 4.08 10.83 -16.28
C LYS A 406 5.45 11.39 -15.94
N ILE A 407 6.47 10.55 -15.99
CA ILE A 407 7.86 10.93 -15.77
C ILE A 407 8.69 10.70 -17.04
N SER A 408 9.85 11.33 -17.11
CA SER A 408 10.87 11.08 -18.12
C SER A 408 12.20 10.80 -17.43
N ILE A 409 12.94 9.84 -17.93
CA ILE A 409 14.28 9.47 -17.49
C ILE A 409 15.22 9.64 -18.69
N ALA A 410 16.27 10.45 -18.53
CA ALA A 410 17.27 10.64 -19.57
C ALA A 410 18.21 9.43 -19.67
N ASP A 411 18.68 9.13 -20.87
CA ASP A 411 19.80 8.21 -21.10
C ASP A 411 21.09 8.81 -20.50
N GLY A 412 22.08 7.96 -20.24
CA GLY A 412 23.40 8.36 -19.77
C GLY A 412 23.58 8.25 -18.25
N GLY A 413 24.84 8.34 -17.80
CA GLY A 413 25.22 7.86 -16.46
C GLY A 413 24.49 8.48 -15.25
N SER A 414 23.97 9.70 -15.36
CA SER A 414 23.20 10.33 -14.28
C SER A 414 21.73 9.93 -14.25
N HIS A 415 21.19 9.39 -15.36
CA HIS A 415 19.78 9.03 -15.55
C HIS A 415 18.81 10.06 -14.95
N THR A 416 19.04 11.35 -15.25
CA THR A 416 18.26 12.43 -14.63
C THR A 416 16.79 12.27 -14.96
N ASP A 417 15.95 12.32 -13.94
CA ASP A 417 14.53 12.13 -14.05
C ASP A 417 13.74 13.44 -13.83
N LYS A 418 12.59 13.55 -14.47
CA LYS A 418 11.72 14.74 -14.37
C LYS A 418 10.25 14.37 -14.48
N ILE A 419 9.40 15.20 -13.88
CA ILE A 419 7.95 15.14 -14.06
C ILE A 419 7.59 15.75 -15.42
N VAL A 420 6.95 14.97 -16.28
CA VAL A 420 6.43 15.40 -17.60
C VAL A 420 4.96 15.81 -17.48
N GLN A 421 4.21 15.11 -16.63
CA GLN A 421 2.81 15.40 -16.34
C GLN A 421 2.59 15.19 -14.85
N SER A 422 2.00 16.17 -14.16
CA SER A 422 1.62 16.05 -12.75
C SER A 422 0.57 14.96 -12.53
N ASP A 423 0.30 14.65 -11.26
CA ASP A 423 -0.68 13.64 -10.88
C ASP A 423 -2.05 13.91 -11.50
N ARG A 424 -2.64 12.85 -12.04
CA ARG A 424 -4.02 12.81 -12.54
C ARG A 424 -4.72 11.60 -11.95
N SER A 425 -6.02 11.73 -11.74
CA SER A 425 -6.87 10.58 -11.43
C SER A 425 -6.73 9.49 -12.50
N ILE A 426 -6.60 8.23 -12.09
CA ILE A 426 -6.70 7.08 -12.99
C ILE A 426 -8.11 7.03 -13.57
N THR A 427 -9.12 7.15 -12.69
CA THR A 427 -10.53 7.20 -13.06
C THR A 427 -10.79 8.37 -14.02
N GLY A 428 -11.30 8.04 -15.20
CA GLY A 428 -11.60 8.98 -16.29
C GLY A 428 -10.43 9.26 -17.25
N ALA A 429 -9.18 8.94 -16.89
CA ALA A 429 -8.03 9.08 -17.78
C ALA A 429 -7.62 7.75 -18.43
N TRP A 430 -7.74 6.66 -17.69
CA TRP A 430 -7.53 5.29 -18.19
C TRP A 430 -8.89 4.62 -18.29
N THR A 431 -9.42 4.55 -19.50
CA THR A 431 -10.75 3.95 -19.72
C THR A 431 -10.72 2.44 -19.46
N SER A 432 -9.61 1.80 -19.77
CA SER A 432 -9.40 0.35 -19.68
C SER A 432 -9.05 -0.16 -18.28
N LEU A 433 -8.72 0.74 -17.34
CA LEU A 433 -8.41 0.40 -15.95
C LEU A 433 -9.57 0.66 -14.98
N ASN A 434 -10.73 1.12 -15.47
CA ASN A 434 -11.91 1.27 -14.62
C ASN A 434 -12.55 -0.10 -14.33
N ASP A 435 -13.10 -0.28 -13.12
CA ASP A 435 -13.78 -1.51 -12.69
C ASP A 435 -14.81 -2.01 -13.72
N ASP A 436 -15.65 -1.09 -14.23
CA ASP A 436 -16.77 -1.38 -15.16
C ASP A 436 -16.39 -1.30 -16.65
N ALA A 437 -15.09 -1.33 -16.98
CA ALA A 437 -14.65 -1.19 -18.36
C ALA A 437 -15.00 -2.43 -19.20
N GLU A 438 -15.80 -2.22 -20.25
CA GLU A 438 -16.18 -3.27 -21.20
C GLU A 438 -15.22 -3.33 -22.40
N PRO A 439 -15.00 -4.51 -23.01
CA PRO A 439 -14.25 -4.63 -24.26
C PRO A 439 -14.83 -3.73 -25.35
N SER A 440 -13.94 -3.01 -26.05
CA SER A 440 -14.30 -2.12 -27.16
C SER A 440 -14.67 -2.87 -28.43
#